data_AF-A0A917FTY4-F1
#
_entry.id   AF-A0A917FTY4-F1
#
_cell.length_a   1.000
_cell.length_b   1.000
_cell.length_c   1.000
_cell.angle_alpha   90.00
_cell.angle_beta   90.00
_cell.angle_gamma   90.00
#
_symmetry.space_group_name_H-M   'P 1'
#
loop_
_entity.id
_entity.type
_entity.pdbx_description
1 polymer ?
#
loop_
_entity_poly.entity_id
_entity_poly.type
_entity_poly.pdbx_seq_one_letter_code
_entity_poly.pdbx_strand_id
1 'polypeptide(L)'
;MVHGGATFGLLGLIALVYASFRFGRWVQRVDDPIPPNPVAALVQVASGDAVWPVASTATLIASLLTILVSASLVIAWRRQGRDHGVDDKAHSMASPKLLREVTGSQAAEKSARLRPTSEPGNVSVIGIEVARTVVGNRSLYMSWEDMLVCFAGTRMGKSSALAIPAMCAAPGPALGTSNKRDLHDHTRGVREELGTVWVSDLQHITGDSLGSGQPWWWNPLRDITNLKGAQKLASYFVSASREDSARVDAYFDGGAQELLALYMLAAAVGDGDLLHVYGWLSSDDNELAKDMLRVRGHQMAALRIETAQGLNPRQKDGLYDMARRFLAVLADQHYASSVLPPRRQLFDGDSALGQLRLTHDNPEFVPAQFASTTDTLYALSMEGPDSASPLTTALVGTVFDAATVEARRSPNGRLTTPLVAVLDEAANVCRLRELPKWYSHFGSQGINILTILQSPAQAAEVWGKARLSEMRQASNFHLYGGGLDDTDYLRELSTLVGDQDSERWTTSHSGSGLLGGRDSTSTSQSWIKEPILTVTDLAGLPKDRMLVISSGNAPILARKVFWSDTQWADAINRSLLAYGVATQPTSTGPVELTKSGSGVLP
;
A
#
# COMPACT_ATOMS: atom_id res chain seq x y z
N MET A 1 16.85 12.33 -32.20
CA MET A 1 16.20 13.60 -31.76
C MET A 1 17.17 14.68 -31.26
N VAL A 2 18.49 14.58 -31.49
CA VAL A 2 19.47 15.57 -30.97
C VAL A 2 19.65 16.79 -31.90
N HIS A 3 19.32 16.67 -33.19
CA HIS A 3 19.53 17.77 -34.16
C HIS A 3 18.46 18.87 -34.15
N GLY A 4 17.26 18.63 -33.61
CA GLY A 4 16.19 19.63 -33.60
C GLY A 4 16.47 20.82 -32.68
N GLY A 5 17.01 20.58 -31.48
CA GLY A 5 17.20 21.61 -30.45
C GLY A 5 18.24 22.67 -30.79
N ALA A 6 19.32 22.29 -31.48
CA ALA A 6 20.35 23.23 -31.91
C ALA A 6 19.82 24.23 -32.96
N THR A 7 19.00 23.75 -33.90
CA THR A 7 18.34 24.58 -34.91
C THR A 7 17.35 25.59 -34.31
N PHE A 8 16.53 25.17 -33.34
CA PHE A 8 15.61 26.09 -32.67
C PHE A 8 16.34 27.15 -31.82
N GLY A 9 17.44 26.77 -31.16
CA GLY A 9 18.27 27.71 -30.40
C GLY A 9 18.94 28.76 -31.29
N LEU A 10 19.46 28.35 -32.45
CA LEU A 10 20.08 29.26 -33.41
C LEU A 10 19.07 30.25 -34.01
N LEU A 11 17.87 29.77 -34.37
CA LEU A 11 16.79 30.62 -34.87
C LEU A 11 16.32 31.65 -33.83
N GLY A 12 16.22 31.23 -32.56
CA GLY A 12 15.88 32.12 -31.44
C GLY A 12 16.94 33.21 -31.21
N LEU A 13 18.22 32.85 -31.31
CA LEU A 13 19.32 33.81 -31.20
C LEU A 13 19.30 34.83 -32.34
N ILE A 14 19.10 34.38 -33.58
CA ILE A 14 19.00 35.26 -34.76
C ILE A 14 17.83 36.24 -34.62
N ALA A 15 16.67 35.75 -34.15
CA ALA A 15 15.50 36.58 -33.90
C ALA A 15 15.75 37.62 -32.79
N LEU A 16 16.44 37.24 -31.71
CA LEU A 16 16.79 38.13 -30.61
C LEU A 16 17.74 39.25 -31.07
N VAL A 17 18.81 38.88 -31.78
CA VAL A 17 19.79 39.83 -32.31
C VAL A 17 19.12 40.80 -33.30
N TYR A 18 18.23 40.31 -34.16
CA TYR A 18 17.48 41.14 -35.09
C TYR A 18 16.47 42.07 -34.38
N ALA A 19 15.79 41.59 -33.33
CA ALA A 19 14.88 42.42 -32.53
C ALA A 19 15.62 43.53 -31.79
N SER A 20 16.76 43.21 -31.16
CA SER A 20 17.63 44.22 -30.53
C SER A 20 18.17 45.22 -31.54
N PHE A 21 18.53 44.76 -32.74
CA PHE A 21 18.97 45.63 -33.84
C PHE A 21 17.88 46.62 -34.27
N ARG A 22 16.65 46.14 -34.50
CA ARG A 22 15.51 46.98 -34.89
C ARG A 22 15.12 47.96 -33.79
N PHE A 23 15.12 47.52 -32.54
CA PHE A 23 14.80 48.38 -31.39
C PHE A 23 15.83 49.49 -31.20
N GLY A 24 17.13 49.18 -31.26
CA GLY A 24 18.15 50.22 -31.12
C GLY A 24 18.16 51.23 -32.26
N ARG A 25 17.79 50.82 -33.49
CA ARG A 25 17.59 51.73 -34.62
C ARG A 25 16.37 52.65 -34.44
N TRP A 26 15.29 52.12 -33.86
CA TRP A 26 14.12 52.93 -33.51
C TRP A 26 14.45 53.98 -32.43
N VAL A 27 15.16 53.58 -31.37
CA VAL A 27 15.58 54.48 -30.28
C VAL A 27 16.52 55.58 -30.78
N GLN A 28 17.46 55.25 -31.67
CA GLN A 28 18.44 56.22 -32.19
C GLN A 28 18.01 56.89 -33.51
N ARG A 29 16.77 56.65 -33.98
CA ARG A 29 16.19 57.21 -35.22
C ARG A 29 17.10 57.05 -36.45
N VAL A 30 17.58 55.82 -36.66
CA VAL A 30 18.42 55.47 -37.83
C VAL A 30 17.53 54.95 -38.96
N ASP A 31 17.28 55.79 -39.97
CA ASP A 31 16.23 55.62 -40.99
C ASP A 31 16.66 54.91 -42.30
N ASP A 32 17.85 54.29 -42.37
CA ASP A 32 18.28 53.56 -43.58
C ASP A 32 17.37 52.36 -43.91
N PRO A 33 17.09 52.07 -45.20
CA PRO A 33 16.26 50.93 -45.59
C PRO A 33 16.92 49.59 -45.21
N ILE A 34 16.18 48.72 -44.51
CA ILE A 34 16.66 47.37 -44.11
C ILE A 34 15.78 46.30 -44.75
N PRO A 35 16.36 45.19 -45.23
CA PRO A 35 15.60 44.00 -45.59
C PRO A 35 14.71 43.50 -44.42
N PRO A 36 13.48 43.03 -44.71
CA PRO A 36 12.62 42.39 -43.71
C PRO A 36 13.16 41.02 -43.25
N ASN A 37 14.15 40.46 -43.97
CA ASN A 37 14.78 39.20 -43.60
C ASN A 37 15.87 39.42 -42.54
N PRO A 38 15.80 38.75 -41.36
CA PRO A 38 16.74 38.94 -40.26
C PRO A 38 18.18 38.54 -40.61
N VAL A 39 18.37 37.50 -41.44
CA VAL A 39 19.71 37.06 -41.85
C VAL A 39 20.32 38.08 -42.80
N ALA A 40 19.55 38.59 -43.76
CA ALA A 40 20.03 39.60 -44.72
C ALA A 40 20.39 40.92 -44.02
N ALA A 41 19.63 41.33 -43.00
CA ALA A 41 19.91 42.52 -42.21
C ALA A 41 21.21 42.38 -41.39
N LEU A 42 21.48 41.20 -40.81
CA LEU A 42 22.72 40.96 -40.08
C LEU A 42 23.93 40.86 -41.00
N VAL A 43 23.75 40.34 -42.22
CA VAL A 43 24.79 40.35 -43.26
C VAL A 43 25.13 41.78 -43.67
N GLN A 44 24.14 42.68 -43.80
CA GLN A 44 24.38 44.10 -44.10
C GLN A 44 25.15 44.84 -43.00
N VAL A 45 24.90 44.48 -41.73
CA VAL A 45 25.71 45.00 -40.61
C VAL A 45 27.14 44.47 -40.69
N ALA A 46 27.32 43.18 -41.02
CA ALA A 46 28.62 42.55 -41.12
C ALA A 46 29.44 43.01 -42.35
N SER A 47 28.78 43.38 -43.44
CA SER A 47 29.40 43.94 -44.65
C SER A 47 29.72 45.43 -44.54
N GLY A 48 29.24 46.10 -43.48
CA GLY A 48 29.43 47.53 -43.25
C GLY A 48 28.40 48.43 -43.94
N ASP A 49 27.40 47.84 -44.60
CA ASP A 49 26.33 48.56 -45.31
C ASP A 49 25.24 49.11 -44.36
N ALA A 50 25.25 48.68 -43.09
CA ALA A 50 24.33 49.17 -42.07
C ALA A 50 25.06 49.46 -40.75
N VAL A 51 24.79 50.63 -40.17
CA VAL A 51 25.35 51.03 -38.87
C VAL A 51 24.66 50.25 -37.75
N TRP A 52 25.44 49.59 -36.88
CA TRP A 52 24.95 48.97 -35.65
C TRP A 52 24.83 50.03 -34.53
N PRO A 53 23.62 50.38 -34.09
CA PRO A 53 23.42 51.38 -33.03
C PRO A 53 23.97 50.91 -31.68
N VAL A 54 24.51 51.82 -30.89
CA VAL A 54 24.96 51.51 -29.51
C VAL A 54 23.77 51.05 -28.64
N ALA A 55 22.58 51.59 -28.88
CA ALA A 55 21.33 51.15 -28.25
C ALA A 55 20.98 49.68 -28.56
N SER A 56 21.38 49.17 -29.74
CA SER A 56 21.18 47.76 -30.11
C SER A 56 22.10 46.85 -29.31
N THR A 57 23.35 47.27 -29.04
CA THR A 57 24.26 46.56 -28.14
C THR A 57 23.73 46.54 -26.71
N ALA A 58 23.26 47.69 -26.20
CA ALA A 58 22.75 47.79 -24.84
C ALA A 58 21.50 46.92 -24.63
N THR A 59 20.59 46.90 -25.60
CA THR A 59 19.37 46.08 -25.54
C THR A 59 19.64 44.60 -25.74
N LEU A 60 20.59 44.23 -26.60
CA LEU A 60 21.01 42.83 -26.74
C LEU A 60 21.63 42.31 -25.43
N ILE A 61 22.54 43.09 -24.81
CA ILE A 61 23.14 42.74 -23.52
C ILE A 61 22.07 42.63 -22.43
N ALA A 62 21.14 43.60 -22.34
CA ALA A 62 20.05 43.55 -21.37
C ALA A 62 19.17 42.31 -21.56
N SER A 63 18.81 41.98 -22.80
CA SER A 63 17.98 40.81 -23.12
C SER A 63 18.68 39.49 -22.79
N LEU A 64 19.97 39.38 -23.10
CA LEU A 64 20.78 38.21 -22.75
C LEU A 64 20.92 38.06 -21.23
N LEU A 65 21.13 39.15 -20.50
CA LEU A 65 21.16 39.15 -19.04
C LEU A 65 19.81 38.75 -18.45
N THR A 66 18.69 39.25 -18.98
CA THR A 66 17.35 38.84 -18.52
C THR A 66 17.10 37.37 -18.78
N ILE A 67 17.48 36.83 -19.95
CA ILE A 67 17.36 35.39 -20.24
C ILE A 67 18.24 34.58 -19.29
N LEU A 68 19.48 35.02 -19.04
CA LEU A 68 20.40 34.32 -18.15
C LEU A 68 19.93 34.34 -16.70
N VAL A 69 19.40 35.47 -16.21
CA VAL A 69 18.77 35.62 -14.89
C VAL A 69 17.49 34.79 -14.80
N SER A 70 16.64 34.79 -15.83
CA SER A 70 15.42 33.99 -15.86
C SER A 70 15.71 32.49 -15.88
N ALA A 71 16.69 32.06 -16.68
CA ALA A 71 17.14 30.68 -16.73
C ALA A 71 17.77 30.25 -15.40
N SER A 72 18.58 31.09 -14.77
CA SER A 72 19.16 30.81 -13.45
C SER A 72 18.10 30.82 -12.35
N LEU A 73 17.07 31.68 -12.41
CA LEU A 73 15.90 31.63 -11.52
C LEU A 73 15.07 30.37 -11.74
N VAL A 74 14.82 29.93 -12.97
CA VAL A 74 14.09 28.68 -13.27
C VAL A 74 14.90 27.47 -12.83
N ILE A 75 16.22 27.47 -13.02
CA ILE A 75 17.12 26.42 -12.54
C ILE A 75 17.16 26.42 -11.01
N ALA A 76 17.23 27.59 -10.37
CA ALA A 76 17.19 27.71 -8.92
C ALA A 76 15.83 27.27 -8.35
N TRP A 77 14.73 27.62 -8.99
CA TRP A 77 13.37 27.24 -8.61
C TRP A 77 13.09 25.75 -8.81
N ARG A 78 13.66 25.14 -9.87
CA ARG A 78 13.65 23.68 -10.07
C ARG A 78 14.59 22.95 -9.12
N ARG A 79 15.70 23.57 -8.69
CA ARG A 79 16.61 23.04 -7.66
C ARG A 79 16.08 23.22 -6.24
N GLN A 80 15.16 24.17 -6.01
CA GLN A 80 14.38 24.34 -4.78
C GLN A 80 13.29 23.27 -4.60
N GLY A 81 13.44 22.09 -5.20
CA GLY A 81 12.68 20.90 -4.84
C GLY A 81 13.07 20.41 -3.44
N ARG A 82 12.57 21.12 -2.42
CA ARG A 82 12.52 20.77 -0.99
C ARG A 82 13.70 19.95 -0.47
N ASP A 83 14.82 20.63 -0.26
CA ASP A 83 15.87 20.11 0.60
C ASP A 83 15.34 20.11 2.03
N HIS A 84 15.11 18.93 2.59
CA HIS A 84 14.69 18.82 3.98
C HIS A 84 15.94 18.74 4.85
N GLY A 85 15.96 19.37 6.03
CA GLY A 85 17.14 19.29 6.92
C GLY A 85 17.54 17.87 7.34
N VAL A 86 16.66 16.87 7.13
CA VAL A 86 16.97 15.44 7.31
C VAL A 86 17.72 14.81 6.12
N ASP A 87 17.71 15.43 4.94
CA ASP A 87 18.40 14.94 3.75
C ASP A 87 19.91 15.10 3.89
N ASP A 88 20.37 16.19 4.52
CA ASP A 88 21.78 16.38 4.87
C ASP A 88 22.29 15.23 5.75
N LYS A 89 21.45 14.75 6.69
CA LYS A 89 21.76 13.63 7.58
C LYS A 89 21.89 12.30 6.83
N ALA A 90 21.26 12.17 5.66
CA ALA A 90 21.39 10.98 4.83
C ALA A 90 22.81 10.74 4.31
N HIS A 91 23.64 11.80 4.22
CA HIS A 91 25.05 11.67 3.83
C HIS A 91 25.91 10.94 4.86
N SER A 92 25.49 10.97 6.13
CA SER A 92 26.13 10.27 7.24
C SER A 92 25.62 8.83 7.41
N MET A 93 24.59 8.43 6.67
CA MET A 93 24.05 7.07 6.67
C MET A 93 24.85 6.15 5.73
N ALA A 94 24.43 4.88 5.66
CA ALA A 94 25.06 3.88 4.81
C ALA A 94 25.08 4.27 3.32
N SER A 95 26.20 4.02 2.65
CA SER A 95 26.36 4.38 1.25
C SER A 95 25.42 3.55 0.35
N PRO A 96 24.70 4.19 -0.60
CA PRO A 96 23.89 3.49 -1.61
C PRO A 96 24.66 2.48 -2.49
N LYS A 97 26.00 2.53 -2.48
CA LYS A 97 26.86 1.55 -3.18
C LYS A 97 26.86 0.16 -2.54
N LEU A 98 26.45 0.07 -1.27
CA LEU A 98 26.38 -1.19 -0.51
C LEU A 98 25.06 -1.94 -0.74
N LEU A 99 24.02 -1.25 -1.23
CA LEU A 99 22.66 -1.78 -1.44
C LEU A 99 22.53 -2.62 -2.72
N ARG A 100 23.55 -3.38 -3.11
CA ARG A 100 23.60 -4.03 -4.43
C ARG A 100 22.49 -5.07 -4.60
N GLU A 101 22.12 -5.79 -3.55
CA GLU A 101 21.08 -6.83 -3.61
C GLU A 101 19.67 -6.26 -3.88
N VAL A 102 19.44 -5.00 -3.53
CA VAL A 102 18.15 -4.32 -3.66
C VAL A 102 18.18 -3.20 -4.72
N THR A 103 19.30 -3.01 -5.42
CA THR A 103 19.46 -1.99 -6.47
C THR A 103 20.16 -2.53 -7.72
N GLY A 104 19.77 -2.05 -8.90
CA GLY A 104 20.53 -2.26 -10.14
C GLY A 104 20.60 -3.72 -10.60
N SER A 105 21.80 -4.18 -11.00
CA SER A 105 21.98 -5.43 -11.76
C SER A 105 21.80 -6.71 -10.93
N GLN A 106 22.14 -6.71 -9.64
CA GLN A 106 21.97 -7.93 -8.81
C GLN A 106 20.50 -8.16 -8.45
N ALA A 107 19.72 -7.09 -8.23
CA ALA A 107 18.27 -7.19 -8.09
C ALA A 107 17.64 -7.79 -9.37
N ALA A 108 18.10 -7.36 -10.55
CA ALA A 108 17.66 -7.90 -11.82
C ALA A 108 18.05 -9.39 -12.01
N GLU A 109 19.27 -9.78 -11.63
CA GLU A 109 19.74 -11.17 -11.66
C GLU A 109 18.95 -12.06 -10.70
N LYS A 110 18.71 -11.59 -9.47
CA LYS A 110 17.85 -12.24 -8.48
C LYS A 110 16.46 -12.47 -9.06
N SER A 111 15.89 -11.45 -9.71
CA SER A 111 14.57 -11.61 -10.33
C SER A 111 14.56 -12.59 -11.49
N ALA A 112 15.55 -12.55 -12.39
CA ALA A 112 15.66 -13.48 -13.50
C ALA A 112 15.73 -14.94 -13.02
N ARG A 113 16.37 -15.19 -11.87
CA ARG A 113 16.37 -16.50 -11.21
C ARG A 113 14.99 -16.89 -10.66
N LEU A 114 14.28 -15.94 -10.05
CA LEU A 114 12.95 -16.17 -9.44
C LEU A 114 11.83 -16.26 -10.48
N ARG A 115 12.03 -15.65 -11.66
CA ARG A 115 11.07 -15.61 -12.77
C ARG A 115 11.77 -15.84 -14.12
N PRO A 116 12.25 -17.06 -14.42
CA PRO A 116 13.03 -17.35 -15.63
C PRO A 116 12.25 -17.13 -16.95
N THR A 117 10.92 -17.15 -16.90
CA THR A 117 10.02 -16.99 -18.05
C THR A 117 9.69 -15.55 -18.39
N SER A 118 10.24 -14.57 -17.66
CA SER A 118 9.98 -13.14 -17.87
C SER A 118 10.85 -12.54 -18.98
N GLU A 119 10.32 -11.56 -19.72
CA GLU A 119 11.08 -10.88 -20.78
C GLU A 119 12.24 -10.05 -20.19
N PRO A 120 13.50 -10.28 -20.63
CA PRO A 120 14.65 -9.53 -20.14
C PRO A 120 14.54 -8.02 -20.44
N GLY A 121 14.82 -7.17 -19.45
CA GLY A 121 15.00 -5.71 -19.64
C GLY A 121 13.80 -4.83 -19.26
N ASN A 122 12.65 -5.39 -18.92
CA ASN A 122 11.54 -4.62 -18.37
C ASN A 122 11.76 -4.37 -16.86
N VAL A 123 11.73 -3.11 -16.41
CA VAL A 123 11.98 -2.74 -15.01
C VAL A 123 10.94 -3.35 -14.07
N SER A 124 9.69 -3.56 -14.52
CA SER A 124 8.66 -4.27 -13.75
C SER A 124 8.97 -5.75 -13.52
N VAL A 125 10.00 -6.29 -14.19
CA VAL A 125 10.47 -7.65 -13.95
C VAL A 125 11.32 -7.72 -12.71
N ILE A 126 12.05 -6.65 -12.32
CA ILE A 126 13.01 -6.70 -11.19
C ILE A 126 12.32 -6.98 -9.85
N GLY A 127 11.15 -6.38 -9.62
CA GLY A 127 10.45 -6.44 -8.35
C GLY A 127 9.53 -5.23 -8.18
N ILE A 128 9.07 -5.02 -6.95
CA ILE A 128 8.27 -3.84 -6.58
C ILE A 128 9.21 -2.72 -6.18
N GLU A 129 9.19 -1.57 -6.87
CA GLU A 129 9.94 -0.38 -6.47
C GLU A 129 9.32 0.20 -5.20
N VAL A 130 10.05 0.13 -4.08
CA VAL A 130 9.53 0.58 -2.77
C VAL A 130 9.87 2.03 -2.47
N ALA A 131 11.04 2.50 -2.91
CA ALA A 131 11.53 3.85 -2.66
C ALA A 131 12.76 4.16 -3.53
N ARG A 132 13.24 5.41 -3.49
CA ARG A 132 14.52 5.83 -4.10
C ARG A 132 15.45 6.41 -3.04
N THR A 133 16.72 6.04 -3.03
CA THR A 133 17.68 6.58 -2.06
C THR A 133 17.78 8.11 -2.15
N VAL A 134 17.83 8.82 -1.02
CA VAL A 134 18.04 10.28 -1.02
C VAL A 134 19.39 10.61 -1.65
N VAL A 135 20.45 9.95 -1.17
CA VAL A 135 21.78 10.03 -1.77
C VAL A 135 21.82 9.19 -3.04
N GLY A 136 22.15 9.81 -4.18
CA GLY A 136 22.38 9.10 -5.45
C GLY A 136 21.14 8.63 -6.21
N ASN A 137 19.92 8.87 -5.71
CA ASN A 137 18.64 8.66 -6.40
C ASN A 137 18.49 7.27 -7.06
N ARG A 138 18.81 6.21 -6.31
CA ARG A 138 18.74 4.82 -6.79
C ARG A 138 17.44 4.15 -6.37
N SER A 139 16.74 3.52 -7.30
CA SER A 139 15.55 2.71 -7.02
C SER A 139 15.88 1.49 -6.17
N LEU A 140 15.12 1.30 -5.10
CA LEU A 140 15.15 0.15 -4.21
C LEU A 140 14.02 -0.79 -4.61
N TYR A 141 14.35 -2.04 -4.90
CA TYR A 141 13.38 -3.06 -5.31
C TYR A 141 13.23 -4.13 -4.24
N MET A 142 11.98 -4.41 -3.88
CA MET A 142 11.57 -5.60 -3.18
C MET A 142 11.43 -6.74 -4.20
N SER A 143 12.22 -7.79 -4.05
CA SER A 143 12.19 -8.92 -4.98
C SER A 143 10.96 -9.80 -4.77
N TRP A 144 10.71 -10.70 -5.72
CA TRP A 144 9.55 -11.62 -5.69
C TRP A 144 9.59 -12.69 -4.60
N GLU A 145 10.54 -12.66 -3.68
CA GLU A 145 10.55 -13.52 -2.48
C GLU A 145 10.63 -12.72 -1.18
N ASP A 146 10.77 -11.41 -1.28
CA ASP A 146 10.88 -10.55 -0.10
C ASP A 146 9.50 -10.28 0.48
N MET A 147 9.46 -10.06 1.79
CA MET A 147 8.28 -9.69 2.57
C MET A 147 8.46 -8.32 3.19
N LEU A 148 7.38 -7.52 3.30
CA LEU A 148 7.46 -6.13 3.70
C LEU A 148 6.45 -5.76 4.79
N VAL A 149 6.94 -5.14 5.86
CA VAL A 149 6.12 -4.45 6.86
C VAL A 149 6.36 -2.95 6.77
N CYS A 150 5.30 -2.16 6.68
CA CYS A 150 5.37 -0.70 6.70
C CYS A 150 4.57 -0.11 7.87
N PHE A 151 5.21 0.74 8.67
CA PHE A 151 4.56 1.58 9.67
C PHE A 151 4.53 3.04 9.20
N ALA A 152 3.34 3.60 9.04
CA ALA A 152 3.18 4.99 8.65
C ALA A 152 1.87 5.57 9.19
N GLY A 153 1.96 6.76 9.77
CA GLY A 153 0.81 7.48 10.29
C GLY A 153 -0.21 7.86 9.20
N THR A 154 -1.35 8.39 9.63
CA THR A 154 -2.37 8.87 8.70
C THR A 154 -1.81 9.97 7.78
N ARG A 155 -2.25 9.98 6.51
CA ARG A 155 -1.86 11.00 5.50
C ARG A 155 -0.34 11.07 5.20
N MET A 156 0.41 10.01 5.47
CA MET A 156 1.84 9.90 5.13
C MET A 156 2.10 9.20 3.78
N GLY A 157 1.09 9.05 2.93
CA GLY A 157 1.26 8.53 1.57
C GLY A 157 1.46 7.01 1.46
N LYS A 158 1.09 6.23 2.49
CA LYS A 158 1.23 4.77 2.50
C LYS A 158 0.53 4.09 1.32
N SER A 159 -0.70 4.49 1.02
CA SER A 159 -1.44 3.91 -0.10
C SER A 159 -0.92 4.42 -1.45
N SER A 160 -0.64 5.73 -1.56
CA SER A 160 -0.24 6.35 -2.82
C SER A 160 1.20 6.07 -3.26
N ALA A 161 2.11 5.81 -2.32
CA ALA A 161 3.52 5.55 -2.63
C ALA A 161 3.95 4.09 -2.47
N LEU A 162 3.10 3.23 -1.90
CA LEU A 162 3.44 1.82 -1.69
C LEU A 162 2.32 0.89 -2.16
N ALA A 163 1.10 1.01 -1.61
CA ALA A 163 0.02 0.07 -1.91
C ALA A 163 -0.38 0.06 -3.41
N ILE A 164 -0.67 1.24 -3.96
CA ILE A 164 -1.11 1.41 -5.35
C ILE A 164 -0.02 0.97 -6.34
N PRO A 165 1.23 1.46 -6.25
CA PRO A 165 2.31 0.96 -7.12
C PRO A 165 2.53 -0.55 -7.02
N ALA A 166 2.45 -1.13 -5.82
CA ALA A 166 2.63 -2.57 -5.62
C ALA A 166 1.52 -3.40 -6.30
N MET A 167 0.26 -2.98 -6.19
CA MET A 167 -0.85 -3.62 -6.90
C MET A 167 -0.69 -3.56 -8.42
N CYS A 168 -0.31 -2.39 -8.96
CA CYS A 168 -0.07 -2.24 -10.40
C CYS A 168 1.14 -3.07 -10.88
N ALA A 169 2.18 -3.21 -10.06
CA ALA A 169 3.38 -3.97 -10.40
C ALA A 169 3.21 -5.50 -10.29
N ALA A 170 2.11 -5.99 -9.71
CA ALA A 170 1.91 -7.41 -9.47
C ALA A 170 1.88 -8.21 -10.78
N PRO A 171 2.78 -9.20 -10.98
CA PRO A 171 2.88 -9.90 -12.25
C PRO A 171 1.87 -11.04 -12.43
N GLY A 172 1.35 -11.56 -11.32
CA GLY A 172 0.40 -12.66 -11.29
C GLY A 172 -0.85 -12.26 -10.51
N PRO A 173 -1.39 -13.15 -9.65
CA PRO A 173 -2.58 -12.83 -8.90
C PRO A 173 -2.28 -11.73 -7.89
N ALA A 174 -3.21 -10.79 -7.75
CA ALA A 174 -3.07 -9.65 -6.85
C ALA A 174 -4.20 -9.64 -5.81
N LEU A 175 -3.85 -9.43 -4.55
CA LEU A 175 -4.81 -9.37 -3.45
C LEU A 175 -4.66 -8.04 -2.72
N GLY A 176 -5.68 -7.18 -2.78
CA GLY A 176 -5.71 -5.90 -2.09
C GLY A 176 -6.75 -5.90 -0.97
N THR A 177 -6.36 -5.58 0.26
CA THR A 177 -7.33 -5.29 1.33
C THR A 177 -7.42 -3.79 1.57
N SER A 178 -8.62 -3.27 1.85
CA SER A 178 -8.78 -1.87 2.24
C SER A 178 -10.12 -1.64 2.94
N ASN A 179 -10.18 -0.61 3.78
CA ASN A 179 -11.42 -0.05 4.31
C ASN A 179 -11.85 1.22 3.56
N LYS A 180 -11.20 1.52 2.42
CA LYS A 180 -11.45 2.68 1.57
C LYS A 180 -11.48 2.27 0.11
N ARG A 181 -12.11 3.12 -0.71
CA ARG A 181 -12.17 2.96 -2.16
C ARG A 181 -10.85 3.25 -2.89
N ASP A 182 -9.93 4.00 -2.27
CA ASP A 182 -8.72 4.52 -2.96
C ASP A 182 -7.90 3.43 -3.66
N LEU A 183 -7.60 2.31 -2.97
CA LEU A 183 -6.79 1.24 -3.57
C LEU A 183 -7.47 0.63 -4.79
N HIS A 184 -8.78 0.36 -4.69
CA HIS A 184 -9.61 -0.15 -5.78
C HIS A 184 -9.63 0.82 -6.96
N ASP A 185 -10.06 2.06 -6.75
CA ASP A 185 -10.30 3.02 -7.83
C ASP A 185 -9.03 3.37 -8.61
N HIS A 186 -7.89 3.47 -7.93
CA HIS A 186 -6.62 3.77 -8.60
C HIS A 186 -6.10 2.59 -9.43
N THR A 187 -6.38 1.35 -9.03
CA THR A 187 -5.68 0.17 -9.58
C THR A 187 -6.58 -0.71 -10.44
N ARG A 188 -7.90 -0.66 -10.29
CA ARG A 188 -8.84 -1.56 -10.99
C ARG A 188 -8.67 -1.55 -12.51
N GLY A 189 -8.68 -0.38 -13.14
CA GLY A 189 -8.53 -0.27 -14.60
C GLY A 189 -7.19 -0.80 -15.10
N VAL A 190 -6.12 -0.71 -14.29
CA VAL A 190 -4.82 -1.32 -14.61
C VAL A 190 -4.89 -2.85 -14.52
N ARG A 191 -5.62 -3.37 -13.53
CA ARG A 191 -5.74 -4.81 -13.27
C ARG A 191 -6.70 -5.52 -14.24
N GLU A 192 -7.74 -4.84 -14.70
CA GLU A 192 -8.67 -5.36 -15.72
C GLU A 192 -7.99 -5.57 -17.08
N GLU A 193 -6.93 -4.82 -17.40
CA GLU A 193 -6.11 -5.06 -18.58
C GLU A 193 -5.30 -6.37 -18.48
N LEU A 194 -5.15 -6.95 -17.28
CA LEU A 194 -4.34 -8.14 -17.01
C LEU A 194 -5.16 -9.41 -16.74
N GLY A 195 -6.33 -9.30 -16.11
CA GLY A 195 -7.14 -10.44 -15.70
C GLY A 195 -8.50 -10.03 -15.13
N THR A 196 -9.23 -11.01 -14.58
CA THR A 196 -10.54 -10.76 -13.97
C THR A 196 -10.37 -10.03 -12.65
N VAL A 197 -11.21 -9.02 -12.39
CA VAL A 197 -11.26 -8.31 -11.11
C VAL A 197 -12.46 -8.78 -10.30
N TRP A 198 -12.18 -9.38 -9.14
CA TRP A 198 -13.13 -9.83 -8.15
C TRP A 198 -13.19 -8.80 -7.02
N VAL A 199 -14.32 -8.12 -6.87
CA VAL A 199 -14.51 -7.12 -5.81
C VAL A 199 -15.43 -7.72 -4.75
N SER A 200 -14.88 -8.02 -3.56
CA SER A 200 -15.62 -8.41 -2.37
C SER A 200 -15.93 -7.15 -1.58
N ASP A 201 -17.06 -6.52 -1.89
CA ASP A 201 -17.53 -5.28 -1.28
C ASP A 201 -18.96 -5.42 -0.76
N LEU A 202 -19.08 -6.19 0.33
CA LEU A 202 -20.36 -6.48 0.97
C LEU A 202 -20.99 -5.24 1.62
N GLN A 203 -20.16 -4.28 2.04
CA GLN A 203 -20.58 -3.05 2.72
C GLN A 203 -20.73 -1.85 1.76
N HIS A 204 -20.62 -2.06 0.44
CA HIS A 204 -20.75 -1.03 -0.58
C HIS A 204 -19.77 0.17 -0.43
N ILE A 205 -18.54 -0.08 0.02
CA ILE A 205 -17.46 0.90 0.21
C ILE A 205 -17.11 1.63 -1.09
N THR A 206 -17.13 0.92 -2.22
CA THR A 206 -16.86 1.48 -3.55
C THR A 206 -18.10 2.13 -4.16
N GLY A 207 -19.28 1.68 -3.76
CA GLY A 207 -20.57 2.06 -4.34
C GLY A 207 -20.92 1.32 -5.64
N ASP A 208 -20.03 0.49 -6.18
CA ASP A 208 -20.25 -0.20 -7.47
C ASP A 208 -21.39 -1.23 -7.42
N SER A 209 -21.63 -1.79 -6.24
CA SER A 209 -22.60 -2.86 -6.02
C SER A 209 -23.90 -2.38 -5.36
N LEU A 210 -24.19 -1.07 -5.39
CA LEU A 210 -25.40 -0.48 -4.78
C LEU A 210 -26.67 -1.17 -5.33
N GLY A 211 -27.28 -2.02 -4.51
CA GLY A 211 -28.58 -2.66 -4.78
C GLY A 211 -28.55 -4.04 -5.46
N SER A 212 -27.41 -4.55 -5.93
CA SER A 212 -27.31 -5.87 -6.58
C SER A 212 -26.53 -6.94 -5.80
N GLY A 213 -25.94 -6.56 -4.65
CA GLY A 213 -25.06 -7.44 -3.89
C GLY A 213 -23.76 -7.78 -4.64
N GLN A 214 -22.95 -8.67 -4.07
CA GLN A 214 -21.71 -9.14 -4.70
C GLN A 214 -22.03 -9.97 -5.95
N PRO A 215 -21.49 -9.64 -7.15
CA PRO A 215 -21.86 -10.29 -8.42
C PRO A 215 -21.15 -11.64 -8.64
N TRP A 216 -20.66 -12.27 -7.59
CA TRP A 216 -19.95 -13.54 -7.58
C TRP A 216 -20.09 -14.17 -6.20
N TRP A 217 -19.88 -15.48 -6.09
CA TRP A 217 -19.90 -16.19 -4.82
C TRP A 217 -18.65 -17.07 -4.70
N TRP A 218 -18.32 -17.56 -3.51
CA TRP A 218 -17.29 -18.58 -3.34
C TRP A 218 -17.77 -19.63 -2.35
N ASN A 219 -17.35 -20.88 -2.49
CA ASN A 219 -17.72 -21.94 -1.55
C ASN A 219 -16.64 -22.09 -0.46
N PRO A 220 -16.91 -21.69 0.81
CA PRO A 220 -15.92 -21.84 1.89
C PRO A 220 -15.65 -23.29 2.27
N LEU A 221 -16.59 -24.20 2.00
CA LEU A 221 -16.51 -25.61 2.37
C LEU A 221 -15.89 -26.49 1.27
N ARG A 222 -15.57 -25.92 0.11
CA ARG A 222 -15.13 -26.63 -1.11
C ARG A 222 -14.06 -27.69 -0.89
N ASP A 223 -13.01 -27.36 -0.15
CA ASP A 223 -11.85 -28.24 0.05
C ASP A 223 -11.85 -28.93 1.43
N ILE A 224 -12.95 -28.85 2.18
CA ILE A 224 -13.07 -29.38 3.54
C ILE A 224 -13.43 -30.87 3.49
N THR A 225 -12.42 -31.73 3.65
CA THR A 225 -12.57 -33.19 3.65
C THR A 225 -12.29 -33.84 5.00
N ASN A 226 -11.76 -33.07 5.96
CA ASN A 226 -11.36 -33.55 7.27
C ASN A 226 -11.43 -32.44 8.31
N LEU A 227 -11.37 -32.85 9.58
CA LEU A 227 -11.52 -31.92 10.70
C LEU A 227 -10.42 -30.85 10.76
N LYS A 228 -9.18 -31.16 10.34
CA LYS A 228 -8.09 -30.17 10.35
C LYS A 228 -8.37 -29.03 9.38
N GLY A 229 -8.88 -29.34 8.19
CA GLY A 229 -9.33 -28.34 7.23
C GLY A 229 -10.44 -27.47 7.81
N ALA A 230 -11.45 -28.10 8.42
CA ALA A 230 -12.57 -27.38 9.03
C ALA A 230 -12.13 -26.49 10.21
N GLN A 231 -11.22 -26.98 11.06
CA GLN A 231 -10.63 -26.22 12.16
C GLN A 231 -9.87 -24.98 11.66
N LYS A 232 -9.19 -25.12 10.52
CA LYS A 232 -8.46 -24.02 9.89
C LYS A 232 -9.42 -22.95 9.37
N LEU A 233 -10.47 -23.34 8.64
CA LEU A 233 -11.51 -22.42 8.18
C LEU A 233 -12.18 -21.71 9.37
N ALA A 234 -12.62 -22.48 10.38
CA ALA A 234 -13.21 -21.93 11.60
C ALA A 234 -12.29 -20.92 12.28
N SER A 235 -10.96 -21.15 12.28
CA SER A 235 -10.00 -20.22 12.88
C SER A 235 -9.99 -18.84 12.21
N TYR A 236 -10.31 -18.74 10.92
CA TYR A 236 -10.42 -17.45 10.23
C TYR A 236 -11.65 -16.65 10.67
N PHE A 237 -12.81 -17.31 10.79
CA PHE A 237 -14.03 -16.68 11.32
C PHE A 237 -13.81 -16.19 12.77
N VAL A 238 -13.22 -17.04 13.62
CA VAL A 238 -12.93 -16.69 15.03
C VAL A 238 -11.95 -15.53 15.13
N SER A 239 -10.96 -15.45 14.24
CA SER A 239 -9.96 -14.38 14.28
C SER A 239 -10.57 -12.99 13.97
N ALA A 240 -11.64 -12.94 13.19
CA ALA A 240 -12.32 -11.71 12.83
C ALA A 240 -13.33 -11.22 13.90
N SER A 241 -13.93 -12.12 14.67
CA SER A 241 -15.00 -11.80 15.64
C SER A 241 -14.52 -11.24 16.99
N ARG A 242 -13.22 -11.01 17.18
CA ARG A 242 -12.68 -10.51 18.45
C ARG A 242 -12.96 -9.01 18.60
N GLU A 243 -13.88 -8.66 19.51
CA GLU A 243 -14.08 -7.29 20.01
C GLU A 243 -12.93 -6.87 20.95
N ASP A 244 -12.55 -5.59 20.87
CA ASP A 244 -11.35 -5.00 21.50
C ASP A 244 -11.40 -4.86 23.04
N SER A 245 -12.39 -5.43 23.75
CA SER A 245 -12.55 -5.20 25.20
C SER A 245 -12.95 -6.38 26.06
N ALA A 246 -13.14 -7.58 25.51
CA ALA A 246 -13.56 -8.71 26.33
C ALA A 246 -12.36 -9.61 26.69
N ARG A 247 -11.99 -9.64 27.99
CA ARG A 247 -11.33 -10.81 28.58
C ARG A 247 -12.32 -11.98 28.47
N VAL A 248 -12.41 -12.58 27.29
CA VAL A 248 -13.19 -13.81 27.09
C VAL A 248 -12.31 -14.99 27.48
N ASP A 249 -12.86 -15.88 28.28
CA ASP A 249 -12.23 -17.11 28.73
C ASP A 249 -11.74 -17.93 27.51
N ALA A 250 -10.42 -18.10 27.40
CA ALA A 250 -9.78 -18.87 26.33
C ALA A 250 -10.33 -20.31 26.19
N TYR A 251 -10.98 -20.84 27.24
CA TYR A 251 -11.68 -22.12 27.25
C TYR A 251 -12.93 -22.12 26.35
N PHE A 252 -13.76 -21.07 26.41
CA PHE A 252 -14.99 -20.97 25.62
C PHE A 252 -14.69 -20.68 24.14
N ASP A 253 -13.67 -19.87 23.85
CA ASP A 253 -13.20 -19.62 22.48
C ASP A 253 -12.77 -20.92 21.79
N GLY A 254 -11.97 -21.75 22.49
CA GLY A 254 -11.47 -23.01 21.95
C GLY A 254 -12.58 -24.04 21.71
N GLY A 255 -13.49 -24.19 22.67
CA GLY A 255 -14.63 -25.11 22.54
C GLY A 255 -15.60 -24.70 21.43
N ALA A 256 -15.94 -23.41 21.34
CA ALA A 256 -16.86 -22.90 20.32
C ALA A 256 -16.26 -22.95 18.91
N GLN A 257 -14.97 -22.63 18.75
CA GLN A 257 -14.25 -22.80 17.49
C GLN A 257 -14.28 -24.26 17.03
N GLU A 258 -14.06 -25.19 17.96
CA GLU A 258 -14.08 -26.61 17.66
C GLU A 258 -15.48 -27.09 17.25
N LEU A 259 -16.51 -26.62 17.95
CA LEU A 259 -17.90 -26.92 17.61
C LEU A 259 -18.23 -26.42 16.20
N LEU A 260 -17.88 -25.17 15.88
CA LEU A 260 -18.03 -24.61 14.53
C LEU A 260 -17.34 -25.48 13.47
N ALA A 261 -16.11 -25.93 13.73
CA ALA A 261 -15.36 -26.79 12.83
C ALA A 261 -16.04 -28.16 12.60
N LEU A 262 -16.61 -28.76 13.65
CA LEU A 262 -17.34 -30.02 13.53
C LEU A 262 -18.58 -29.88 12.64
N TYR A 263 -19.37 -28.82 12.81
CA TYR A 263 -20.53 -28.55 11.97
C TYR A 263 -20.16 -28.15 10.53
N MET A 264 -19.07 -27.40 10.33
CA MET A 264 -18.52 -27.14 9.00
C MET A 264 -18.11 -28.42 8.28
N LEU A 265 -17.45 -29.36 8.99
CA LEU A 265 -17.12 -30.67 8.44
C LEU A 265 -18.38 -31.45 8.07
N ALA A 266 -19.39 -31.47 8.94
CA ALA A 266 -20.66 -32.14 8.69
C ALA A 266 -21.36 -31.62 7.42
N ALA A 267 -21.42 -30.30 7.26
CA ALA A 267 -21.99 -29.66 6.08
C ALA A 267 -21.17 -30.01 4.83
N ALA A 268 -19.84 -29.92 4.90
CA ALA A 268 -18.98 -30.22 3.75
C ALA A 268 -19.14 -31.66 3.24
N VAL A 269 -19.14 -32.66 4.13
CA VAL A 269 -19.29 -34.09 3.72
C VAL A 269 -20.71 -34.47 3.32
N GLY A 270 -21.68 -33.61 3.68
CA GLY A 270 -23.07 -33.69 3.29
C GLY A 270 -23.42 -32.94 2.01
N ASP A 271 -22.44 -32.32 1.34
CA ASP A 271 -22.65 -31.43 0.19
C ASP A 271 -23.53 -30.20 0.53
N GLY A 272 -23.52 -29.78 1.79
CA GLY A 272 -24.20 -28.61 2.32
C GLY A 272 -23.36 -27.32 2.22
N ASP A 273 -23.78 -26.31 2.97
CA ASP A 273 -23.23 -24.95 2.94
C ASP A 273 -23.23 -24.29 4.32
N LEU A 274 -22.71 -23.06 4.43
CA LEU A 274 -22.59 -22.37 5.71
C LEU A 274 -23.94 -22.01 6.36
N LEU A 275 -25.03 -21.93 5.60
CA LEU A 275 -26.34 -21.64 6.19
C LEU A 275 -26.95 -22.88 6.85
N HIS A 276 -26.59 -24.08 6.39
CA HIS A 276 -26.84 -25.32 7.15
C HIS A 276 -26.08 -25.32 8.48
N VAL A 277 -24.79 -24.97 8.46
CA VAL A 277 -23.97 -24.84 9.68
C VAL A 277 -24.61 -23.86 10.66
N TYR A 278 -25.04 -22.69 10.17
CA TYR A 278 -25.68 -21.67 11.00
C TYR A 278 -27.04 -22.13 11.54
N GLY A 279 -27.81 -22.86 10.73
CA GLY A 279 -29.07 -23.49 11.12
C GLY A 279 -28.89 -24.52 12.24
N TRP A 280 -27.95 -25.46 12.09
CA TRP A 280 -27.68 -26.50 13.09
C TRP A 280 -27.10 -25.94 14.39
N LEU A 281 -26.27 -24.90 14.33
CA LEU A 281 -25.81 -24.20 15.53
C LEU A 281 -26.93 -23.40 16.23
N SER A 282 -28.02 -23.10 15.53
CA SER A 282 -29.22 -22.45 16.08
C SER A 282 -30.26 -23.44 16.61
N SER A 283 -30.07 -24.75 16.39
CA SER A 283 -30.97 -25.83 16.81
C SER A 283 -30.16 -26.96 17.44
N ASP A 284 -29.89 -26.84 18.74
CA ASP A 284 -28.94 -27.70 19.46
C ASP A 284 -29.42 -29.14 19.71
N ASP A 285 -30.67 -29.43 19.37
CA ASP A 285 -31.32 -30.75 19.37
C ASP A 285 -31.33 -31.43 17.98
N ASN A 286 -30.87 -30.74 16.93
CA ASN A 286 -30.84 -31.29 15.58
C ASN A 286 -29.75 -32.37 15.42
N GLU A 287 -30.16 -33.54 14.93
CA GLU A 287 -29.28 -34.71 14.81
C GLU A 287 -28.62 -34.88 13.44
N LEU A 288 -29.04 -34.10 12.42
CA LEU A 288 -28.57 -34.27 11.05
C LEU A 288 -27.05 -34.17 10.91
N ALA A 289 -26.44 -33.16 11.55
CA ALA A 289 -25.01 -32.94 11.42
C ALA A 289 -24.18 -34.15 11.90
N LYS A 290 -24.53 -34.73 13.05
CA LYS A 290 -23.81 -35.91 13.57
C LYS A 290 -24.13 -37.17 12.78
N ASP A 291 -25.35 -37.32 12.27
CA ASP A 291 -25.72 -38.46 11.44
C ASP A 291 -25.02 -38.44 10.08
N MET A 292 -24.88 -37.27 9.46
CA MET A 292 -24.08 -37.07 8.25
C MET A 292 -22.62 -37.47 8.48
N LEU A 293 -22.03 -37.03 9.58
CA LEU A 293 -20.67 -37.43 9.95
C LEU A 293 -20.55 -38.95 10.15
N ARG A 294 -21.52 -39.60 10.80
CA ARG A 294 -21.53 -41.06 10.99
C ARG A 294 -21.59 -41.80 9.65
N VAL A 295 -22.51 -41.42 8.78
CA VAL A 295 -22.71 -42.04 7.46
C VAL A 295 -21.47 -41.87 6.58
N ARG A 296 -20.74 -40.76 6.72
CA ARG A 296 -19.51 -40.47 5.96
C ARG A 296 -18.22 -40.96 6.62
N GLY A 297 -18.31 -41.75 7.69
CA GLY A 297 -17.13 -42.38 8.31
C GLY A 297 -16.31 -41.46 9.24
N HIS A 298 -16.90 -40.38 9.73
CA HIS A 298 -16.30 -39.46 10.69
C HIS A 298 -16.83 -39.70 12.12
N GLN A 299 -16.75 -40.95 12.61
CA GLN A 299 -17.35 -41.33 13.90
C GLN A 299 -16.82 -40.51 15.08
N MET A 300 -15.52 -40.20 15.09
CA MET A 300 -14.92 -39.38 16.15
C MET A 300 -15.43 -37.95 16.16
N ALA A 301 -15.73 -37.37 14.99
CA ALA A 301 -16.31 -36.04 14.90
C ALA A 301 -17.77 -36.04 15.37
N ALA A 302 -18.55 -37.05 14.94
CA ALA A 302 -19.94 -37.23 15.37
C ALA A 302 -20.07 -37.39 16.89
N LEU A 303 -19.21 -38.22 17.51
CA LEU A 303 -19.19 -38.42 18.97
C LEU A 303 -18.89 -37.12 19.74
N ARG A 304 -18.12 -36.21 19.15
CA ARG A 304 -17.79 -34.92 19.77
C ARG A 304 -18.95 -33.93 19.71
N ILE A 305 -19.73 -33.93 18.63
CA ILE A 305 -21.01 -33.21 18.59
C ILE A 305 -21.96 -33.78 19.64
N GLU A 306 -22.10 -35.11 19.72
CA GLU A 306 -22.94 -35.78 20.72
C GLU A 306 -22.51 -35.46 22.15
N THR A 307 -21.20 -35.42 22.42
CA THR A 307 -20.66 -34.99 23.72
C THR A 307 -21.04 -33.55 24.04
N ALA A 308 -20.97 -32.64 23.05
CA ALA A 308 -21.36 -31.24 23.22
C ALA A 308 -22.88 -31.08 23.46
N GLN A 309 -23.72 -31.89 22.79
CA GLN A 309 -25.17 -31.94 23.03
C GLN A 309 -25.52 -32.53 24.41
N GLY A 310 -24.70 -33.44 24.93
CA GLY A 310 -24.86 -34.04 26.26
C GLY A 310 -24.39 -33.19 27.43
N LEU A 311 -23.87 -31.98 27.19
CA LEU A 311 -23.50 -31.04 28.26
C LEU A 311 -24.75 -30.60 29.05
N ASN A 312 -24.55 -30.10 30.28
CA ASN A 312 -25.67 -29.52 31.01
C ASN A 312 -26.25 -28.30 30.27
N PRO A 313 -27.55 -28.00 30.43
CA PRO A 313 -28.23 -26.98 29.60
C PRO A 313 -27.52 -25.63 29.57
N ARG A 314 -27.04 -25.11 30.71
CA ARG A 314 -26.35 -23.82 30.76
C ARG A 314 -25.02 -23.81 30.00
N GLN A 315 -24.24 -24.87 30.13
CA GLN A 315 -22.96 -25.01 29.41
C GLN A 315 -23.18 -25.21 27.91
N LYS A 316 -24.18 -26.02 27.54
CA LYS A 316 -24.59 -26.24 26.16
C LYS A 316 -25.03 -24.93 25.51
N ASP A 317 -25.98 -24.22 26.12
CA ASP A 317 -26.50 -22.95 25.61
C ASP A 317 -25.36 -21.93 25.38
N GLY A 318 -24.46 -21.79 26.35
CA GLY A 318 -23.31 -20.88 26.22
C GLY A 318 -22.33 -21.28 25.11
N LEU A 319 -22.06 -22.57 24.94
CA LEU A 319 -21.18 -23.08 23.90
C LEU A 319 -21.76 -22.86 22.48
N TYR A 320 -23.03 -23.21 22.28
CA TYR A 320 -23.72 -23.03 21.01
C TYR A 320 -23.93 -21.55 20.67
N ASP A 321 -24.26 -20.72 21.67
CA ASP A 321 -24.39 -19.28 21.47
C ASP A 321 -23.07 -18.63 21.04
N MET A 322 -21.95 -19.04 21.62
CA MET A 322 -20.64 -18.57 21.17
C MET A 322 -20.30 -19.06 19.76
N ALA A 323 -20.57 -20.33 19.44
CA ALA A 323 -20.26 -20.88 18.13
C ALA A 323 -21.07 -20.22 17.00
N ARG A 324 -22.37 -19.97 17.20
CA ARG A 324 -23.22 -19.34 16.17
C ARG A 324 -22.86 -17.87 15.92
N ARG A 325 -22.32 -17.15 16.92
CA ARG A 325 -21.89 -15.74 16.75
C ARG A 325 -20.81 -15.57 15.69
N PHE A 326 -19.95 -16.57 15.48
CA PHE A 326 -18.94 -16.54 14.41
C PHE A 326 -19.54 -16.49 13.00
N LEU A 327 -20.81 -16.88 12.84
CA LEU A 327 -21.54 -16.85 11.57
C LEU A 327 -22.67 -15.80 11.55
N ALA A 328 -22.74 -14.89 12.53
CA ALA A 328 -23.81 -13.89 12.61
C ALA A 328 -23.91 -12.98 11.38
N VAL A 329 -22.79 -12.79 10.67
CA VAL A 329 -22.70 -12.08 9.39
C VAL A 329 -23.62 -12.67 8.30
N LEU A 330 -23.98 -13.95 8.40
CA LEU A 330 -24.90 -14.64 7.47
C LEU A 330 -26.38 -14.35 7.75
N ALA A 331 -26.70 -13.58 8.80
CA ALA A 331 -28.06 -13.11 9.04
C ALA A 331 -28.52 -12.12 7.96
N ASP A 332 -27.59 -11.42 7.30
CA ASP A 332 -27.89 -10.64 6.10
C ASP A 332 -27.89 -11.55 4.86
N GLN A 333 -29.00 -11.51 4.10
CA GLN A 333 -29.18 -12.34 2.92
C GLN A 333 -28.18 -12.04 1.79
N HIS A 334 -27.75 -10.78 1.62
CA HIS A 334 -26.75 -10.41 0.62
C HIS A 334 -25.38 -10.99 0.98
N TYR A 335 -25.05 -11.00 2.28
CA TYR A 335 -23.80 -11.56 2.78
C TYR A 335 -23.82 -13.08 2.67
N ALA A 336 -24.94 -13.71 3.05
CA ALA A 336 -25.13 -15.14 2.85
C ALA A 336 -24.99 -15.53 1.37
N SER A 337 -25.61 -14.79 0.45
CA SER A 337 -25.54 -15.09 -1.00
C SER A 337 -24.12 -15.03 -1.57
N SER A 338 -23.17 -14.35 -0.91
CA SER A 338 -21.76 -14.33 -1.32
C SER A 338 -21.00 -15.64 -1.08
N VAL A 339 -21.57 -16.54 -0.26
CA VAL A 339 -20.94 -17.81 0.13
C VAL A 339 -21.81 -19.05 -0.07
N LEU A 340 -22.95 -18.88 -0.74
CA LEU A 340 -23.90 -19.95 -1.02
C LEU A 340 -23.90 -20.30 -2.50
N PRO A 341 -24.08 -21.59 -2.86
CA PRO A 341 -24.17 -21.97 -4.26
C PRO A 341 -25.46 -21.45 -4.90
N PRO A 342 -25.48 -21.29 -6.25
CA PRO A 342 -26.67 -20.89 -7.04
C PRO A 342 -27.92 -21.67 -6.70
N ARG A 343 -27.74 -22.95 -6.37
CA ARG A 343 -28.77 -23.89 -5.95
C ARG A 343 -28.24 -24.65 -4.74
N ARG A 344 -28.86 -24.41 -3.58
CA ARG A 344 -28.49 -25.06 -2.32
C ARG A 344 -29.01 -26.49 -2.26
N GLN A 345 -28.23 -27.36 -1.64
CA GLN A 345 -28.70 -28.67 -1.20
C GLN A 345 -29.75 -28.47 -0.09
N LEU A 346 -30.75 -29.32 -0.03
CA LEU A 346 -31.74 -29.33 1.05
C LEU A 346 -31.74 -30.71 1.70
N PHE A 347 -31.87 -30.77 3.02
CA PHE A 347 -31.94 -32.00 3.79
C PHE A 347 -33.31 -32.16 4.44
N ASP A 348 -33.84 -33.38 4.41
CA ASP A 348 -35.08 -33.71 5.11
C ASP A 348 -34.85 -33.61 6.62
N GLY A 349 -35.75 -32.92 7.32
CA GLY A 349 -35.64 -32.70 8.77
C GLY A 349 -34.69 -31.56 9.17
N ASP A 350 -34.22 -30.74 8.23
CA ASP A 350 -33.35 -29.62 8.56
C ASP A 350 -34.09 -28.48 9.26
N SER A 351 -33.32 -27.63 9.92
CA SER A 351 -33.69 -26.32 10.46
C SER A 351 -34.31 -25.39 9.41
N ALA A 352 -35.04 -24.37 9.87
CA ALA A 352 -35.64 -23.35 9.00
C ALA A 352 -34.60 -22.64 8.10
N LEU A 353 -33.40 -22.37 8.63
CA LEU A 353 -32.30 -21.77 7.86
C LEU A 353 -31.72 -22.74 6.83
N GLY A 354 -31.54 -24.01 7.20
CA GLY A 354 -31.13 -25.07 6.26
C GLY A 354 -32.10 -25.17 5.08
N GLN A 355 -33.40 -25.03 5.34
CA GLN A 355 -34.45 -25.08 4.32
C GLN A 355 -34.64 -23.79 3.49
N LEU A 356 -33.95 -22.70 3.81
CA LEU A 356 -34.12 -21.41 3.13
C LEU A 356 -33.70 -21.49 1.65
N ARG A 357 -34.56 -21.07 0.73
CA ARG A 357 -34.22 -21.07 -0.71
C ARG A 357 -33.68 -19.70 -1.13
N LEU A 358 -32.36 -19.63 -1.28
CA LEU A 358 -31.65 -18.50 -1.90
C LEU A 358 -31.09 -18.98 -3.25
N THR A 359 -31.30 -18.19 -4.31
CA THR A 359 -30.91 -18.54 -5.67
C THR A 359 -30.35 -17.34 -6.40
N HIS A 360 -29.30 -17.54 -7.19
CA HIS A 360 -28.67 -16.53 -8.05
C HIS A 360 -27.98 -17.23 -9.22
N ASP A 361 -27.50 -16.46 -10.20
CA ASP A 361 -26.73 -16.97 -11.35
C ASP A 361 -25.28 -16.47 -11.35
N ASN A 362 -24.82 -15.94 -10.21
CA ASN A 362 -23.47 -15.42 -10.04
C ASN A 362 -22.38 -16.50 -10.29
N PRO A 363 -21.27 -16.16 -10.96
CA PRO A 363 -20.12 -17.05 -11.13
C PRO A 363 -19.43 -17.35 -9.80
N GLU A 364 -18.80 -18.53 -9.74
CA GLU A 364 -18.02 -18.93 -8.58
C GLU A 364 -16.56 -18.45 -8.69
N PHE A 365 -16.07 -17.79 -7.64
CA PHE A 365 -14.65 -17.58 -7.41
C PHE A 365 -14.03 -18.80 -6.73
N VAL A 366 -13.01 -19.39 -7.38
CA VAL A 366 -12.30 -20.58 -6.87
C VAL A 366 -10.87 -20.21 -6.47
N PRO A 367 -10.54 -20.15 -5.16
CA PRO A 367 -9.23 -19.73 -4.66
C PRO A 367 -8.03 -20.49 -5.25
N ALA A 368 -8.20 -21.80 -5.51
CA ALA A 368 -7.15 -22.63 -6.11
C ALA A 368 -6.84 -22.23 -7.57
N GLN A 369 -7.86 -21.83 -8.34
CA GLN A 369 -7.66 -21.36 -9.71
C GLN A 369 -7.00 -19.98 -9.69
N PHE A 370 -7.50 -19.08 -8.84
CA PHE A 370 -6.99 -17.72 -8.66
C PHE A 370 -5.46 -17.69 -8.46
N ALA A 371 -4.90 -18.58 -7.63
CA ALA A 371 -3.46 -18.65 -7.34
C ALA A 371 -2.55 -18.84 -8.58
N SER A 372 -3.11 -19.26 -9.72
CA SER A 372 -2.38 -19.50 -10.98
C SER A 372 -2.72 -18.49 -12.10
N THR A 373 -3.53 -17.48 -11.81
CA THR A 373 -4.04 -16.50 -12.78
C THR A 373 -3.29 -15.17 -12.71
N THR A 374 -3.75 -14.17 -13.46
CA THR A 374 -3.40 -12.75 -13.33
C THR A 374 -4.53 -11.92 -12.70
N ASP A 375 -5.56 -12.60 -12.20
CA ASP A 375 -6.75 -12.00 -11.63
C ASP A 375 -6.42 -11.18 -10.38
N THR A 376 -7.35 -10.31 -9.99
CA THR A 376 -7.21 -9.48 -8.80
C THR A 376 -8.41 -9.65 -7.88
N LEU A 377 -8.16 -9.82 -6.58
CA LEU A 377 -9.19 -9.80 -5.55
C LEU A 377 -9.03 -8.54 -4.69
N TYR A 378 -10.05 -7.69 -4.67
CA TYR A 378 -10.19 -6.62 -3.67
C TYR A 378 -11.10 -7.12 -2.55
N ALA A 379 -10.55 -7.24 -1.34
CA ALA A 379 -11.29 -7.68 -0.17
C ALA A 379 -11.51 -6.47 0.75
N LEU A 380 -12.71 -5.89 0.68
CA LEU A 380 -13.05 -4.63 1.32
C LEU A 380 -13.94 -4.87 2.55
N SER A 381 -13.57 -4.26 3.67
CA SER A 381 -14.37 -4.31 4.91
C SER A 381 -14.10 -3.08 5.76
N MET A 382 -15.12 -2.61 6.46
CA MET A 382 -15.04 -1.57 7.49
C MET A 382 -15.49 -2.14 8.83
N GLU A 383 -14.90 -1.63 9.91
CA GLU A 383 -15.37 -1.90 11.27
C GLU A 383 -16.73 -1.25 11.53
N GLY A 384 -17.51 -1.85 12.44
CA GLY A 384 -18.82 -1.37 12.84
C GLY A 384 -19.86 -2.48 12.89
N PRO A 385 -21.12 -2.13 13.19
CA PRO A 385 -22.21 -3.11 13.35
C PRO A 385 -22.49 -3.94 12.08
N ASP A 386 -22.16 -3.40 10.91
CA ASP A 386 -22.34 -4.03 9.60
C ASP A 386 -21.04 -4.67 9.05
N SER A 387 -20.10 -5.04 9.93
CA SER A 387 -18.79 -5.51 9.48
C SER A 387 -18.85 -6.83 8.72
N ALA A 388 -18.28 -6.82 7.51
CA ALA A 388 -18.08 -8.01 6.68
C ALA A 388 -16.76 -8.75 6.98
N SER A 389 -16.06 -8.36 8.05
CA SER A 389 -14.71 -8.84 8.37
C SER A 389 -14.59 -10.35 8.54
N PRO A 390 -15.57 -11.10 9.10
CA PRO A 390 -15.47 -12.57 9.18
C PRO A 390 -15.42 -13.25 7.81
N LEU A 391 -16.29 -12.87 6.87
CA LEU A 391 -16.28 -13.40 5.50
C LEU A 391 -15.02 -12.97 4.76
N THR A 392 -14.65 -11.70 4.88
CA THR A 392 -13.44 -11.13 4.27
C THR A 392 -12.18 -11.85 4.75
N THR A 393 -12.05 -12.07 6.06
CA THR A 393 -10.90 -12.75 6.67
C THR A 393 -10.84 -14.23 6.26
N ALA A 394 -11.99 -14.91 6.22
CA ALA A 394 -12.08 -16.30 5.75
C ALA A 394 -11.69 -16.45 4.27
N LEU A 395 -12.16 -15.54 3.41
CA LEU A 395 -11.82 -15.51 1.99
C LEU A 395 -10.31 -15.29 1.79
N VAL A 396 -9.75 -14.23 2.38
CA VAL A 396 -8.32 -13.91 2.30
C VAL A 396 -7.46 -15.05 2.83
N GLY A 397 -7.82 -15.63 3.98
CA GLY A 397 -7.13 -16.79 4.56
C GLY A 397 -7.15 -18.01 3.64
N THR A 398 -8.30 -18.29 3.02
CA THR A 398 -8.48 -19.41 2.08
C THR A 398 -7.68 -19.20 0.80
N VAL A 399 -7.57 -17.96 0.31
CA VAL A 399 -6.72 -17.61 -0.84
C VAL A 399 -5.25 -17.91 -0.55
N PHE A 400 -4.74 -17.52 0.63
CA PHE A 400 -3.37 -17.83 1.02
C PHE A 400 -3.13 -19.35 1.17
N ASP A 401 -4.11 -20.06 1.71
CA ASP A 401 -4.04 -21.52 1.83
C ASP A 401 -3.99 -22.21 0.47
N ALA A 402 -4.85 -21.80 -0.45
CA ALA A 402 -4.89 -22.31 -1.81
C ALA A 402 -3.59 -22.00 -2.56
N ALA A 403 -3.07 -20.78 -2.43
CA ALA A 403 -1.78 -20.38 -2.99
C ALA A 403 -0.62 -21.22 -2.42
N THR A 404 -0.65 -21.54 -1.13
CA THR A 404 0.37 -22.40 -0.49
C THR A 404 0.32 -23.83 -1.05
N VAL A 405 -0.87 -24.37 -1.27
CA VAL A 405 -1.05 -25.70 -1.88
C VAL A 405 -0.55 -25.70 -3.33
N GLU A 406 -0.88 -24.66 -4.09
CA GLU A 406 -0.46 -24.53 -5.50
C GLU A 406 1.06 -24.34 -5.62
N ALA A 407 1.67 -23.54 -4.75
CA ALA A 407 3.12 -23.39 -4.68
C ALA A 407 3.80 -24.74 -4.46
N ARG A 408 3.31 -25.57 -3.54
CA ARG A 408 3.88 -26.91 -3.26
C ARG A 408 3.76 -27.89 -4.43
N ARG A 409 2.78 -27.69 -5.32
CA ARG A 409 2.59 -28.48 -6.55
C ARG A 409 3.42 -27.96 -7.72
N SER A 410 3.80 -26.69 -7.66
CA SER A 410 4.60 -26.02 -8.69
C SER A 410 6.10 -26.37 -8.59
N PRO A 411 6.86 -26.23 -9.69
CA PRO A 411 8.30 -26.44 -9.69
C PRO A 411 9.01 -25.61 -8.59
N ASN A 412 10.00 -26.23 -7.93
CA ASN A 412 10.74 -25.64 -6.81
C ASN A 412 9.89 -25.30 -5.56
N GLY A 413 8.64 -25.78 -5.47
CA GLY A 413 7.77 -25.50 -4.32
C GLY A 413 7.30 -24.05 -4.25
N ARG A 414 7.23 -23.37 -5.39
CA ARG A 414 6.98 -21.94 -5.52
C ARG A 414 6.00 -21.65 -6.66
N LEU A 415 5.10 -20.68 -6.50
CA LEU A 415 4.26 -20.19 -7.59
C LEU A 415 5.12 -19.73 -8.77
N THR A 416 4.76 -20.18 -9.98
CA THR A 416 5.46 -19.82 -11.22
C THR A 416 5.41 -18.31 -11.46
N THR A 417 4.24 -17.70 -11.25
CA THR A 417 4.06 -16.25 -11.23
C THR A 417 3.69 -15.83 -9.81
N PRO A 418 4.44 -14.91 -9.17
CA PRO A 418 4.22 -14.56 -7.77
C PRO A 418 2.83 -13.97 -7.51
N LEU A 419 2.23 -14.37 -6.38
CA LEU A 419 1.06 -13.70 -5.81
C LEU A 419 1.53 -12.47 -5.03
N VAL A 420 0.96 -11.30 -5.30
CA VAL A 420 1.25 -10.08 -4.54
C VAL A 420 0.03 -9.71 -3.70
N ALA A 421 0.19 -9.77 -2.37
CA ALA A 421 -0.82 -9.39 -1.41
C ALA A 421 -0.47 -8.06 -0.74
N VAL A 422 -1.21 -7.02 -1.07
CA VAL A 422 -1.15 -5.70 -0.45
C VAL A 422 -2.22 -5.63 0.64
N LEU A 423 -1.80 -5.88 1.87
CA LEU A 423 -2.66 -5.85 3.04
C LEU A 423 -2.67 -4.43 3.63
N ASP A 424 -3.39 -3.50 2.99
CA ASP A 424 -3.59 -2.14 3.52
C ASP A 424 -4.64 -2.19 4.65
N GLU A 425 -4.35 -1.50 5.75
CA GLU A 425 -5.16 -1.51 6.98
C GLU A 425 -5.42 -2.94 7.51
N ALA A 426 -4.44 -3.84 7.39
CA ALA A 426 -4.58 -5.26 7.72
C ALA A 426 -5.12 -5.53 9.14
N ALA A 427 -4.77 -4.66 10.10
CA ALA A 427 -5.22 -4.77 11.49
C ALA A 427 -6.73 -4.51 11.65
N ASN A 428 -7.35 -3.76 10.72
CA ASN A 428 -8.75 -3.37 10.76
C ASN A 428 -9.61 -4.20 9.79
N VAL A 429 -9.08 -4.52 8.60
CA VAL A 429 -9.85 -5.17 7.52
C VAL A 429 -9.83 -6.70 7.62
N CYS A 430 -8.67 -7.30 7.82
CA CYS A 430 -8.47 -8.75 7.76
C CYS A 430 -7.55 -9.21 8.92
N ARG A 431 -8.12 -9.38 10.11
CA ARG A 431 -7.42 -9.76 11.35
C ARG A 431 -6.91 -11.22 11.30
N LEU A 432 -5.93 -11.50 10.44
CA LEU A 432 -5.35 -12.83 10.25
C LEU A 432 -4.35 -13.14 11.37
N ARG A 433 -4.77 -13.93 12.37
CA ARG A 433 -3.94 -14.24 13.55
C ARG A 433 -2.60 -14.90 13.23
N GLU A 434 -2.56 -15.72 12.18
CA GLU A 434 -1.36 -16.47 11.76
C GLU A 434 -0.44 -15.67 10.83
N LEU A 435 -0.85 -14.45 10.39
CA LEU A 435 -0.09 -13.61 9.47
C LEU A 435 1.39 -13.45 9.88
N PRO A 436 1.74 -13.13 11.15
CA PRO A 436 3.13 -13.09 11.59
C PRO A 436 3.96 -14.33 11.28
N LYS A 437 3.37 -15.53 11.37
CA LYS A 437 4.09 -16.78 11.10
C LYS A 437 4.34 -17.00 9.62
N TRP A 438 3.46 -16.50 8.76
CA TRP A 438 3.54 -16.66 7.30
C TRP A 438 4.74 -15.94 6.70
N TYR A 439 5.19 -14.85 7.33
CA TYR A 439 6.40 -14.10 6.92
C TYR A 439 7.65 -14.97 6.82
N SER A 440 7.73 -16.06 7.59
CA SER A 440 8.90 -16.96 7.59
C SER A 440 9.01 -17.88 6.36
N HIS A 441 7.92 -18.11 5.61
CA HIS A 441 7.90 -19.14 4.56
C HIS A 441 7.14 -18.77 3.28
N PHE A 442 6.30 -17.73 3.28
CA PHE A 442 5.55 -17.34 2.08
C PHE A 442 6.47 -16.80 0.96
N GLY A 443 7.56 -16.12 1.32
CA GLY A 443 8.54 -15.60 0.36
C GLY A 443 9.17 -16.69 -0.52
N SER A 444 9.53 -17.84 0.07
CA SER A 444 10.10 -18.96 -0.71
C SER A 444 9.07 -19.65 -1.59
N GLN A 445 7.78 -19.51 -1.27
CA GLN A 445 6.65 -20.05 -2.03
C GLN A 445 6.15 -19.09 -3.14
N GLY A 446 6.75 -17.90 -3.27
CA GLY A 446 6.34 -16.92 -4.29
C GLY A 446 5.04 -16.20 -3.92
N ILE A 447 4.76 -16.09 -2.62
CA ILE A 447 3.64 -15.32 -2.07
C ILE A 447 4.24 -14.10 -1.37
N ASN A 448 4.18 -12.94 -2.01
CA ASN A 448 4.72 -11.69 -1.50
C ASN A 448 3.66 -10.94 -0.70
N ILE A 449 3.89 -10.72 0.58
CA ILE A 449 2.99 -9.89 1.41
C ILE A 449 3.65 -8.54 1.71
N LEU A 450 2.87 -7.48 1.48
CA LEU A 450 3.13 -6.12 1.92
C LEU A 450 2.06 -5.77 2.97
N THR A 451 2.42 -5.79 4.25
CA THR A 451 1.51 -5.41 5.34
C THR A 451 1.74 -3.96 5.73
N ILE A 452 0.71 -3.13 5.57
CA ILE A 452 0.76 -1.70 5.85
C ILE A 452 -0.05 -1.42 7.12
N LEU A 453 0.60 -0.83 8.12
CA LEU A 453 0.10 -0.65 9.47
C LEU A 453 0.22 0.83 9.88
N GLN A 454 -0.72 1.31 10.70
CA GLN A 454 -0.66 2.69 11.18
C GLN A 454 0.39 2.86 12.28
N SER A 455 0.42 1.91 13.23
CA SER A 455 1.40 1.91 14.33
C SER A 455 1.72 0.48 14.82
N PRO A 456 2.90 0.29 15.44
CA PRO A 456 3.21 -0.96 16.14
C PRO A 456 2.25 -1.25 17.29
N ALA A 457 1.75 -0.23 17.99
CA ALA A 457 0.81 -0.38 19.09
C ALA A 457 -0.52 -1.01 18.64
N GLN A 458 -1.13 -0.49 17.57
CA GLN A 458 -2.35 -1.06 16.96
C GLN A 458 -2.12 -2.50 16.49
N ALA A 459 -0.98 -2.75 15.85
CA ALA A 459 -0.63 -4.11 15.41
C ALA A 459 -0.44 -5.07 16.60
N ALA A 460 0.08 -4.59 17.73
CA ALA A 460 0.26 -5.38 18.94
C ALA A 460 -1.07 -5.73 19.64
N GLU A 461 -2.13 -4.96 19.44
CA GLU A 461 -3.49 -5.31 19.92
C GLU A 461 -4.03 -6.54 19.18
N VAL A 462 -3.76 -6.66 17.88
CA VAL A 462 -4.22 -7.79 17.06
C VAL A 462 -3.36 -9.05 17.24
N TRP A 463 -2.02 -8.92 17.18
CA TRP A 463 -1.11 -10.08 17.15
C TRP A 463 -0.36 -10.33 18.45
N GLY A 464 -0.33 -9.37 19.37
CA GLY A 464 0.55 -9.37 20.52
C GLY A 464 1.97 -8.91 20.17
N LYS A 465 2.64 -8.27 21.14
CA LYS A 465 4.00 -7.71 20.98
C LYS A 465 5.03 -8.73 20.49
N ALA A 466 4.98 -9.95 21.01
CA ALA A 466 5.94 -11.01 20.67
C ALA A 466 5.84 -11.40 19.18
N ARG A 467 4.64 -11.74 18.71
CA ARG A 467 4.43 -12.13 17.30
C ARG A 467 4.66 -10.97 16.33
N LEU A 468 4.31 -9.74 16.73
CA LEU A 468 4.64 -8.57 15.92
C LEU A 468 6.15 -8.39 15.76
N SER A 469 6.92 -8.61 16.83
CA SER A 469 8.39 -8.59 16.77
C SER A 469 8.93 -9.70 15.88
N GLU A 470 8.40 -10.92 15.99
CA GLU A 470 8.74 -12.04 15.09
C GLU A 470 8.46 -11.69 13.61
N MET A 471 7.30 -11.09 13.31
CA MET A 471 6.93 -10.64 11.96
C MET A 471 7.91 -9.61 11.42
N ARG A 472 8.27 -8.60 12.22
CA ARG A 472 9.24 -7.56 11.85
C ARG A 472 10.63 -8.17 11.57
N GLN A 473 11.07 -9.11 12.41
CA GLN A 473 12.37 -9.79 12.24
C GLN A 473 12.40 -10.72 11.03
N ALA A 474 11.26 -11.34 10.69
CA ALA A 474 11.12 -12.19 9.50
C ALA A 474 10.94 -11.39 8.21
N SER A 475 10.55 -10.11 8.28
CA SER A 475 10.39 -9.26 7.09
C SER A 475 11.74 -8.89 6.48
N ASN A 476 11.85 -9.02 5.15
CA ASN A 476 13.03 -8.59 4.41
C ASN A 476 13.12 -7.06 4.31
N PHE A 477 11.96 -6.39 4.32
CA PHE A 477 11.84 -4.94 4.31
C PHE A 477 10.99 -4.46 5.49
N HIS A 478 11.56 -3.56 6.28
CA HIS A 478 10.87 -2.83 7.33
C HIS A 478 10.93 -1.34 7.01
N LEU A 479 9.77 -0.74 6.74
CA LEU A 479 9.63 0.63 6.28
C LEU A 479 8.99 1.49 7.37
N TYR A 480 9.59 2.65 7.65
CA TYR A 480 8.99 3.69 8.48
C TYR A 480 8.69 4.94 7.64
N GLY A 481 7.40 5.22 7.44
CA GLY A 481 6.91 6.30 6.60
C GLY A 481 6.70 7.65 7.30
N GLY A 482 7.01 7.75 8.60
CA GLY A 482 6.78 8.95 9.42
C GLY A 482 5.38 9.05 10.02
N GLY A 483 5.16 10.06 10.86
CA GLY A 483 3.84 10.42 11.40
C GLY A 483 3.37 9.56 12.57
N LEU A 484 4.30 9.01 13.36
CA LEU A 484 4.02 8.27 14.59
C LEU A 484 4.57 9.06 15.79
N ASP A 485 3.91 8.95 16.94
CA ASP A 485 4.29 9.53 18.23
C ASP A 485 4.81 8.49 19.24
N ASP A 486 4.89 7.22 18.84
CA ASP A 486 5.44 6.10 19.63
C ASP A 486 6.94 6.28 19.86
N THR A 487 7.28 6.95 20.96
CA THR A 487 8.66 7.33 21.30
C THR A 487 9.58 6.11 21.49
N ASP A 488 9.07 4.99 21.97
CA ASP A 488 9.88 3.79 22.20
C ASP A 488 10.27 3.14 20.87
N TYR A 489 9.32 3.03 19.94
CA TYR A 489 9.60 2.57 18.58
C TYR A 489 10.54 3.52 17.84
N LEU A 490 10.35 4.84 17.94
CA LEU A 490 11.26 5.80 17.30
C LEU A 490 12.68 5.74 17.88
N ARG A 491 12.83 5.47 19.18
CA ARG A 491 14.14 5.27 19.81
C ARG A 491 14.82 3.98 19.32
N GLU A 492 14.05 2.91 19.13
CA GLU A 492 14.52 1.67 18.48
C GLU A 492 15.06 1.95 17.07
N LEU A 493 14.31 2.70 16.25
CA LEU A 493 14.73 3.09 14.90
C LEU A 493 15.98 3.97 14.90
N SER A 494 16.04 4.98 15.78
CA SER A 494 17.20 5.86 15.95
C SER A 494 18.47 5.06 16.31
N THR A 495 18.32 4.09 17.22
CA THR A 495 19.41 3.20 17.65
C THR A 495 19.88 2.29 16.49
N LEU A 496 18.95 1.79 15.67
CA LEU A 496 19.27 0.94 14.53
C LEU A 496 19.99 1.70 13.40
N VAL A 497 19.66 2.98 13.21
CA VAL A 497 20.36 3.87 12.27
C VAL A 497 21.80 4.12 12.73
N GLY A 498 21.98 4.32 14.04
CA GLY A 498 23.29 4.53 14.67
C GLY A 498 23.70 6.00 14.80
N ASP A 499 24.96 6.18 15.22
CA ASP A 499 25.54 7.47 15.59
C ASP A 499 26.56 7.95 14.56
N GLN A 500 26.73 9.27 14.47
CA GLN A 500 27.81 9.95 13.77
C GLN A 500 28.69 10.71 14.76
N ASP A 501 29.98 10.82 14.44
CA ASP A 501 30.89 11.69 15.18
C ASP A 501 30.69 13.13 14.68
N SER A 502 30.22 14.01 15.56
CA SER A 502 30.05 15.44 15.30
C SER A 502 31.20 16.24 15.91
N GLU A 503 31.73 17.19 15.15
CA GLU A 503 32.75 18.14 15.64
C GLU A 503 32.05 19.32 16.31
N ARG A 504 32.27 19.50 17.62
CA ARG A 504 31.72 20.64 18.37
C ARG A 504 32.82 21.65 18.66
N TRP A 505 32.66 22.82 18.06
CA TRP A 505 33.51 23.98 18.31
C TRP A 505 32.93 24.81 19.45
N THR A 506 33.68 24.96 20.54
CA THR A 506 33.30 25.87 21.64
C THR A 506 34.22 27.08 21.62
N THR A 507 33.67 28.26 21.37
CA THR A 507 34.40 29.53 21.42
C THR A 507 34.05 30.24 22.72
N SER A 508 35.01 30.33 23.63
CA SER A 508 34.85 31.05 24.90
C SER A 508 35.47 32.44 24.78
N HIS A 509 34.68 33.47 25.05
CA HIS A 509 35.15 34.85 25.14
C HIS A 509 35.29 35.23 26.62
N SER A 510 36.53 35.35 27.12
CA SER A 510 36.78 35.94 28.44
C SER A 510 36.96 37.46 28.29
N GLY A 511 35.95 38.24 28.68
CA GLY A 511 36.09 39.68 28.85
C GLY A 511 36.78 39.99 30.18
N SER A 512 37.98 40.57 30.14
CA SER A 512 38.64 41.10 31.34
C SER A 512 38.23 42.55 31.57
N GLY A 513 37.76 42.87 32.77
CA GLY A 513 37.34 44.21 33.16
C GLY A 513 38.49 45.24 33.17
N LEU A 514 38.12 46.49 32.82
CA LEU A 514 38.71 47.84 32.97
C LEU A 514 40.24 48.10 33.01
N LEU A 515 41.13 47.12 33.16
CA LEU A 515 42.58 47.34 33.21
C LEU A 515 43.31 46.32 32.34
N GLY A 516 43.39 46.64 31.04
CA GLY A 516 44.40 46.17 30.09
C GLY A 516 44.83 44.71 30.18
N GLY A 517 44.02 43.80 29.65
CA GLY A 517 44.40 42.41 29.39
C GLY A 517 44.02 42.01 27.97
N ARG A 518 44.95 41.37 27.25
CA ARG A 518 44.81 40.91 25.86
C ARG A 518 43.57 40.02 25.71
N ASP A 519 42.69 40.33 24.75
CA ASP A 519 41.58 39.45 24.36
C ASP A 519 42.15 38.09 23.92
N SER A 520 41.94 37.06 24.73
CA SER A 520 42.28 35.68 24.38
C SER A 520 41.01 34.96 23.91
N THR A 521 40.96 34.65 22.62
CA THR A 521 39.93 33.77 22.07
C THR A 521 40.48 32.35 22.14
N SER A 522 39.96 31.54 23.07
CA SER A 522 40.30 30.12 23.14
C SER A 522 39.26 29.34 22.37
N THR A 523 39.72 28.50 21.44
CA THR A 523 38.88 27.60 20.68
C THR A 523 39.26 26.17 21.06
N SER A 524 38.32 25.42 21.64
CA SER A 524 38.51 24.01 21.92
C SER A 524 37.66 23.16 20.97
N GLN A 525 38.27 22.12 20.42
CA GLN A 525 37.62 21.09 19.60
C GLN A 525 37.29 19.89 20.48
N SER A 526 36.05 19.43 20.43
CA SER A 526 35.66 18.14 21.00
C SER A 526 34.82 17.33 20.01
N TRP A 527 35.00 16.02 20.03
CA TRP A 527 34.22 15.07 19.24
C TRP A 527 33.14 14.47 20.12
N ILE A 528 31.88 14.54 19.68
CA ILE A 528 30.73 13.99 20.39
C ILE A 528 29.98 13.06 19.45
N LYS A 529 29.71 11.84 19.92
CA LYS A 529 28.80 10.91 19.24
C LYS A 529 27.37 11.38 19.40
N GLU A 530 26.72 11.64 18.28
CA GLU A 530 25.32 12.05 18.22
C GLU A 530 24.56 11.11 17.27
N PRO A 531 23.31 10.74 17.59
CA PRO A 531 22.49 9.92 16.69
C PRO A 531 22.35 10.60 15.32
N ILE A 532 22.52 9.85 14.23
CA ILE A 532 22.37 10.40 12.87
C ILE A 532 20.95 10.93 12.68
N LEU A 533 19.95 10.15 13.09
CA LEU A 533 18.54 10.55 13.14
C LEU A 533 18.05 10.47 14.57
N THR A 534 17.67 11.60 15.15
CA THR A 534 17.08 11.67 16.48
C THR A 534 15.61 11.25 16.45
N VAL A 535 15.03 10.96 17.61
CA VAL A 535 13.59 10.72 17.75
C VAL A 535 12.77 11.88 17.18
N THR A 536 13.21 13.12 17.39
CA THR A 536 12.56 14.32 16.85
C THR A 536 12.61 14.37 15.32
N ASP A 537 13.74 13.99 14.72
CA ASP A 537 13.86 13.92 13.25
C ASP A 537 12.92 12.87 12.66
N LEU A 538 12.81 11.70 13.30
CA LEU A 538 11.94 10.63 12.86
C LEU A 538 10.45 11.00 13.05
N ALA A 539 10.08 11.58 14.19
CA ALA A 539 8.72 12.07 14.42
C ALA A 539 8.32 13.16 13.40
N GLY A 540 9.26 14.05 13.08
CA GLY A 540 9.11 15.14 12.11
C GLY A 540 9.42 14.77 10.66
N LEU A 541 9.46 13.47 10.32
CA LEU A 541 9.90 13.04 9.00
C LEU A 541 9.00 13.61 7.88
N PRO A 542 9.57 14.23 6.83
CA PRO A 542 8.79 14.77 5.72
C PRO A 542 7.91 13.74 5.04
N LYS A 543 6.76 14.19 4.50
CA LYS A 543 5.76 13.30 3.90
C LYS A 543 6.26 12.48 2.72
N ASP A 544 7.24 12.97 1.99
CA ASP A 544 7.88 12.34 0.83
C ASP A 544 9.17 11.57 1.20
N ARG A 545 9.51 11.49 2.49
CA ARG A 545 10.65 10.71 3.00
C ARG A 545 10.19 9.50 3.80
N MET A 546 11.05 8.50 3.85
CA MET A 546 10.88 7.27 4.63
C MET A 546 12.23 6.67 5.02
N LEU A 547 12.25 5.97 6.14
CA LEU A 547 13.37 5.11 6.51
C LEU A 547 13.14 3.71 5.94
N VAL A 548 14.13 3.18 5.24
CA VAL A 548 14.11 1.83 4.66
C VAL A 548 15.15 0.99 5.38
N ILE A 549 14.70 -0.11 5.97
CA ILE A 549 15.55 -1.14 6.57
C ILE A 549 15.35 -2.39 5.72
N SER A 550 16.40 -2.84 5.03
CA SER A 550 16.37 -4.06 4.24
C SER A 550 17.35 -5.09 4.78
N SER A 551 17.02 -6.38 4.70
CA SER A 551 17.87 -7.46 5.19
C SER A 551 19.29 -7.37 4.62
N GLY A 552 20.29 -7.67 5.46
CA GLY A 552 21.70 -7.60 5.11
C GLY A 552 22.28 -6.19 4.89
N ASN A 553 21.48 -5.13 5.04
CA ASN A 553 21.90 -3.76 4.77
C ASN A 553 21.64 -2.85 5.97
N ALA A 554 22.48 -1.83 6.14
CA ALA A 554 22.25 -0.79 7.14
C ALA A 554 21.06 0.11 6.72
N PRO A 555 20.31 0.68 7.67
CA PRO A 555 19.17 1.54 7.37
C PRO A 555 19.56 2.75 6.53
N ILE A 556 18.65 3.19 5.67
CA ILE A 556 18.87 4.35 4.80
C ILE A 556 17.64 5.26 4.72
N LEU A 557 17.89 6.55 4.58
CA LEU A 557 16.84 7.51 4.24
C LEU A 557 16.56 7.46 2.74
N ALA A 558 15.28 7.32 2.41
CA ALA A 558 14.80 7.23 1.04
C ALA A 558 13.64 8.20 0.79
N ARG A 559 13.43 8.53 -0.48
CA ARG A 559 12.27 9.24 -1.01
C ARG A 559 11.21 8.23 -1.44
N LYS A 560 9.97 8.50 -1.05
CA LYS A 560 8.78 7.76 -1.52
C LYS A 560 8.58 7.96 -3.02
N VAL A 561 8.18 6.91 -3.73
CA VAL A 561 7.81 6.98 -5.15
C VAL A 561 6.30 6.97 -5.24
N PHE A 562 5.69 8.14 -5.44
CA PHE A 562 4.24 8.22 -5.58
C PHE A 562 3.81 7.62 -6.92
N TRP A 563 2.60 7.04 -6.97
CA TRP A 563 2.08 6.42 -8.19
C TRP A 563 2.09 7.36 -9.41
N SER A 564 1.95 8.67 -9.18
CA SER A 564 2.02 9.71 -10.21
C SER A 564 3.39 9.83 -10.89
N ASP A 565 4.45 9.37 -10.21
CA ASP A 565 5.83 9.39 -10.68
C ASP A 565 6.27 8.02 -11.24
N THR A 566 5.35 7.06 -11.31
CA THR A 566 5.59 5.72 -11.86
C THR A 566 5.15 5.62 -13.32
N GLN A 567 5.59 4.56 -14.00
CA GLN A 567 5.13 4.24 -15.36
C GLN A 567 3.62 3.98 -15.46
N TRP A 568 2.93 3.75 -14.34
CA TRP A 568 1.50 3.45 -14.28
C TRP A 568 0.62 4.70 -14.19
N ALA A 569 1.20 5.89 -14.08
CA ALA A 569 0.47 7.13 -13.80
C ALA A 569 -0.71 7.37 -14.77
N ASP A 570 -0.50 7.21 -16.08
CA ASP A 570 -1.55 7.41 -17.09
C ASP A 570 -2.66 6.35 -17.00
N ALA A 571 -2.31 5.09 -16.76
CA ALA A 571 -3.27 4.00 -16.61
C ALA A 571 -4.10 4.16 -15.31
N ILE A 572 -3.46 4.60 -14.23
CA ILE A 572 -4.11 4.92 -12.95
C ILE A 572 -5.07 6.11 -13.13
N ASN A 573 -4.67 7.16 -13.84
CA ASN A 573 -5.55 8.28 -14.14
C ASN A 573 -6.78 7.84 -14.96
N ARG A 574 -6.60 6.93 -15.94
CA ARG A 574 -7.73 6.32 -16.67
C ARG A 574 -8.65 5.52 -15.73
N SER A 575 -8.07 4.74 -14.81
CA SER A 575 -8.82 3.99 -13.80
C SER A 575 -9.64 4.93 -12.89
N LEU A 576 -9.05 6.01 -12.42
CA LEU A 576 -9.74 7.02 -11.60
C LEU A 576 -10.88 7.72 -12.34
N LEU A 577 -10.74 7.95 -13.65
CA LEU A 577 -11.82 8.50 -14.46
C LEU A 577 -12.98 7.51 -14.63
N ALA A 578 -12.70 6.21 -14.69
CA ALA A 578 -13.70 5.17 -14.86
C ALA A 578 -14.41 4.77 -13.55
N TYR A 579 -13.66 4.70 -12.45
CA TYR A 579 -14.11 4.12 -11.17
C TYR A 579 -14.10 5.11 -10.00
N GLY A 580 -13.43 6.25 -10.13
CA GLY A 580 -13.38 7.26 -9.09
C GLY A 580 -14.69 8.05 -8.98
N VAL A 581 -14.93 8.64 -7.80
CA VAL A 581 -16.00 9.63 -7.64
C VAL A 581 -15.52 10.95 -8.23
N ALA A 582 -16.32 11.54 -9.14
CA ALA A 582 -16.08 12.90 -9.60
C ALA A 582 -16.03 13.87 -8.41
N THR A 583 -14.87 14.44 -8.14
CA THR A 583 -14.78 15.56 -7.20
C THR A 583 -15.40 16.78 -7.88
N GLN A 584 -16.54 17.25 -7.35
CA GLN A 584 -17.00 18.61 -7.66
C GLN A 584 -15.82 19.55 -7.38
N PRO A 585 -15.37 20.38 -8.35
CA PRO A 585 -14.35 21.36 -8.06
C PRO A 585 -14.88 22.23 -6.93
N THR A 586 -14.20 22.22 -5.79
CA THR A 586 -14.50 23.10 -4.67
C THR A 586 -14.49 24.53 -5.20
N SER A 587 -15.66 25.15 -5.26
CA SER A 587 -15.83 26.53 -5.70
C SER A 587 -15.16 27.45 -4.67
N THR A 588 -13.85 27.64 -4.79
CA THR A 588 -13.15 28.78 -4.19
C THR A 588 -13.37 30.01 -5.08
N GLY A 589 -14.63 30.41 -5.22
CA GLY A 589 -14.97 31.76 -5.64
C GLY A 589 -14.82 32.70 -4.45
N PRO A 590 -14.27 33.92 -4.63
CA PRO A 590 -14.17 34.88 -3.54
C PRO A 590 -15.57 35.22 -3.05
N VAL A 591 -15.82 35.05 -1.74
CA VAL A 591 -17.04 35.54 -1.09
C VAL A 591 -16.99 37.06 -1.15
N GLU A 592 -17.70 37.62 -2.12
CA GLU A 592 -17.95 39.05 -2.20
C GLU A 592 -18.93 39.41 -1.07
N LEU A 593 -18.39 39.96 0.02
CA LEU A 593 -19.20 40.51 1.11
C LEU A 593 -19.91 41.77 0.62
N THR A 594 -21.07 41.60 -0.02
CA THR A 594 -22.00 42.71 -0.27
C THR A 594 -22.59 43.17 1.05
N LYS A 595 -22.16 44.36 1.50
CA LYS A 595 -22.86 45.15 2.52
C LYS A 595 -24.25 45.54 2.01
N SER A 596 -25.29 45.00 2.62
CA SER A 596 -26.61 45.64 2.75
C SER A 596 -27.15 45.21 4.11
N GLY A 597 -27.46 46.09 5.05
CA GLY A 597 -28.45 47.15 4.89
C GLY A 597 -29.53 46.84 5.93
N SER A 598 -29.66 47.73 6.91
CA SER A 598 -30.63 47.69 8.00
C SER A 598 -32.05 47.34 7.52
N GLY A 599 -32.64 46.31 8.13
CA GLY A 599 -34.04 45.93 7.92
C GLY A 599 -34.63 45.38 9.22
N VAL A 600 -35.59 46.12 9.75
CA VAL A 600 -36.36 45.87 10.98
C VAL A 600 -37.33 44.69 10.77
N LEU A 601 -37.50 43.87 11.81
CA LEU A 601 -38.49 42.80 12.00
C LEU A 601 -39.94 43.30 11.79
N PRO A 602 -40.93 42.45 11.41
CA PRO A 602 -41.20 41.11 11.96
C PRO A 602 -41.16 39.94 10.99
#